data_AF-A0A843GZ59-F1
#
_entry.id   AF-A0A843GZ59-F1
#
_cell.length_a   1.000
_cell.length_b   1.000
_cell.length_c   1.000
_cell.angle_alpha   90.00
_cell.angle_beta   90.00
_cell.angle_gamma   90.00
#
_symmetry.space_group_name_H-M   'P 1'
#
loop_
_entity.id
_entity.type
_entity.pdbx_description
1 polymer ?
#
loop_
_entity_poly.entity_id
_entity_poly.type
_entity_poly.pdbx_seq_one_letter_code
_entity_poly.pdbx_strand_id
1 'polypeptide(L)'
;MIIDHNYPDYAKKRRSLGENKYNGAYYYSKEIVKNIIPNVKTDRNWITIRLPEMTVHPDHSIIFIHNNRNPNYYEYLRDYKDCVLICGLPQTAENLRFFSDKIIYLPLSIDVKAVERYRVKTKTKEIAYAGRRSKLEYMNNRVPKDVPILSGMPQTKLLREMSKYKKIYASGRTALQAKVLGCEVLPHETNFPDSRFWKVLDNKEAAQILQKELDKIDKGD
;
A
#
# COMPACT_ATOMS: atom_id res chain seq x y z
N MET A 1 6.25 10.04 -17.26
CA MET A 1 6.23 8.55 -17.43
C MET A 1 5.62 7.89 -16.18
N ILE A 2 4.98 6.73 -16.31
CA ILE A 2 4.46 5.94 -15.17
C ILE A 2 5.10 4.55 -15.16
N ILE A 3 5.74 4.20 -14.04
CA ILE A 3 6.36 2.91 -13.76
C ILE A 3 5.51 2.20 -12.70
N ASP A 4 4.77 1.18 -13.12
CA ASP A 4 3.86 0.40 -12.28
C ASP A 4 4.08 -1.11 -12.47
N HIS A 5 3.17 -1.93 -11.93
CA HIS A 5 3.25 -3.38 -12.05
C HIS A 5 3.11 -3.93 -13.49
N ASN A 6 2.74 -3.10 -14.47
CA ASN A 6 2.64 -3.46 -15.88
C ASN A 6 3.90 -3.06 -16.65
N TYR A 7 4.86 -2.35 -16.02
CA TYR A 7 6.13 -2.01 -16.65
C TYR A 7 6.87 -3.30 -17.08
N PRO A 8 7.34 -3.42 -18.34
CA PRO A 8 7.79 -4.70 -18.91
C PRO A 8 8.82 -5.45 -18.07
N ASP A 9 9.87 -4.77 -17.61
CA ASP A 9 10.96 -5.39 -16.84
C ASP A 9 10.48 -5.89 -15.49
N TYR A 10 9.62 -5.11 -14.83
CA TYR A 10 9.03 -5.50 -13.56
C TYR A 10 8.08 -6.69 -13.72
N ALA A 11 7.25 -6.69 -14.76
CA ALA A 11 6.35 -7.78 -15.07
C ALA A 11 7.11 -9.08 -15.43
N LYS A 12 8.25 -8.98 -16.13
CA LYS A 12 9.14 -10.11 -16.42
C LYS A 12 9.73 -10.70 -15.13
N LYS A 13 10.30 -9.85 -14.27
CA LYS A 13 10.90 -10.27 -13.00
C LYS A 13 9.89 -10.89 -12.04
N ARG A 14 8.68 -10.34 -11.91
CA ARG A 14 7.66 -10.97 -11.07
C ARG A 14 7.23 -12.35 -11.56
N ARG A 15 7.13 -12.53 -12.89
CA ARG A 15 6.81 -13.83 -13.47
C ARG A 15 7.88 -14.87 -13.15
N SER A 16 9.17 -14.50 -13.23
CA SER A 16 10.26 -15.43 -12.89
C SER A 16 10.30 -15.81 -11.40
N LEU A 17 9.78 -14.94 -10.52
CA LEU A 17 9.69 -15.22 -9.08
C LEU A 17 8.44 -16.03 -8.67
N GLY A 18 7.58 -16.43 -9.61
CA GLY A 18 6.35 -17.17 -9.30
C GLY A 18 5.34 -16.40 -8.45
N GLU A 19 5.51 -15.08 -8.30
CA GLU A 19 4.64 -14.26 -7.46
C GLU A 19 3.29 -14.01 -8.16
N ASN A 20 2.19 -14.28 -7.46
CA ASN A 20 0.88 -13.93 -8.00
C ASN A 20 0.66 -12.40 -7.99
N LYS A 21 -0.08 -11.91 -8.98
CA LYS A 21 -0.39 -10.48 -9.10
C LYS A 21 -1.38 -9.97 -8.05
N TYR A 22 -2.05 -10.84 -7.31
CA TYR A 22 -3.21 -10.49 -6.48
C TYR A 22 -2.85 -10.05 -5.05
N ASN A 23 -1.74 -9.35 -4.91
CA ASN A 23 -1.24 -8.97 -3.60
C ASN A 23 -1.57 -7.49 -3.28
N GLY A 24 -1.56 -7.11 -2.00
CA GLY A 24 -1.98 -5.76 -1.59
C GLY A 24 -1.16 -4.62 -2.21
N ALA A 25 0.12 -4.83 -2.53
CA ALA A 25 0.97 -3.83 -3.17
C ALA A 25 0.60 -3.61 -4.64
N TYR A 26 0.22 -4.67 -5.36
CA TYR A 26 -0.30 -4.57 -6.72
C TYR A 26 -1.54 -3.68 -6.79
N TYR A 27 -2.54 -3.96 -5.94
CA TYR A 27 -3.78 -3.18 -5.96
C TYR A 27 -3.57 -1.75 -5.47
N TYR A 28 -2.64 -1.52 -4.55
CA TYR A 28 -2.28 -0.17 -4.13
C TYR A 28 -1.66 0.64 -5.28
N SER A 29 -0.68 0.09 -5.99
CA SER A 29 -0.08 0.69 -7.19
C SER A 29 -1.13 0.98 -8.27
N LYS A 30 -2.02 0.03 -8.57
CA LYS A 30 -3.11 0.25 -9.54
C LYS A 30 -4.06 1.38 -9.14
N GLU A 31 -4.34 1.54 -7.84
CA GLU A 31 -5.17 2.63 -7.36
C GLU A 31 -4.47 3.97 -7.36
N ILE A 32 -3.17 4.03 -7.05
CA ILE A 32 -2.39 5.27 -7.23
C ILE A 32 -2.50 5.74 -8.68
N VAL A 33 -2.23 4.84 -9.63
CA VAL A 33 -2.27 5.16 -11.07
C VAL A 33 -3.66 5.61 -11.52
N LYS A 34 -4.72 4.95 -11.03
CA LYS A 34 -6.09 5.24 -11.46
C LYS A 34 -6.69 6.47 -10.78
N ASN A 35 -6.44 6.65 -9.49
CA ASN A 35 -7.22 7.54 -8.63
C ASN A 35 -6.40 8.70 -8.05
N ILE A 36 -5.07 8.58 -7.96
CA ILE A 36 -4.21 9.63 -7.39
C ILE A 36 -3.52 10.42 -8.50
N ILE A 37 -2.75 9.76 -9.37
CA ILE A 37 -1.96 10.42 -10.43
C ILE A 37 -2.79 11.41 -11.26
N PRO A 38 -4.01 11.08 -11.73
CA PRO A 38 -4.78 12.02 -12.55
C PRO A 38 -5.23 13.29 -11.82
N ASN A 39 -5.16 13.30 -10.49
CA ASN A 39 -5.62 14.39 -9.63
C ASN A 39 -4.45 15.18 -9.02
N VAL A 40 -3.21 14.87 -9.38
CA VAL A 40 -2.00 15.58 -8.93
C VAL A 40 -1.31 16.19 -10.15
N LYS A 41 -1.15 17.51 -10.13
CA LYS A 41 -0.50 18.31 -11.17
C LYS A 41 1.00 18.38 -10.89
N THR A 42 1.78 17.78 -11.77
CA THR A 42 3.25 17.77 -11.73
C THR A 42 3.78 17.31 -13.10
N ASP A 43 4.99 17.71 -13.45
CA ASP A 43 5.76 17.22 -14.59
C ASP A 43 6.62 15.97 -14.26
N ARG A 44 6.73 15.64 -12.97
CA ARG A 44 7.52 14.51 -12.47
C ARG A 44 7.02 13.16 -13.00
N ASN A 45 7.97 12.25 -13.17
CA ASN A 45 7.68 10.85 -13.44
C ASN A 45 7.11 10.15 -12.19
N TRP A 46 6.40 9.03 -12.38
CA TRP A 46 5.76 8.30 -11.29
C TRP A 46 6.31 6.88 -11.16
N ILE A 47 6.72 6.50 -9.96
CA ILE A 47 7.19 5.16 -9.66
C ILE A 47 6.38 4.58 -8.51
N THR A 48 5.54 3.59 -8.81
CA THR A 48 4.56 3.01 -7.87
C THR A 48 4.88 1.56 -7.49
N ILE A 49 6.12 1.14 -7.71
CA ILE A 49 6.61 -0.21 -7.45
C ILE A 49 7.98 -0.17 -6.79
N ARG A 50 8.34 -1.26 -6.10
CA ARG A 50 9.68 -1.44 -5.54
C ARG A 50 10.68 -1.61 -6.70
N LEU A 51 11.71 -0.77 -6.72
CA LEU A 51 12.68 -0.63 -7.82
C LEU A 51 13.93 -1.53 -7.86
N PRO A 52 14.34 -2.31 -6.82
CA PRO A 52 15.67 -2.87 -6.85
C PRO A 52 15.78 -3.94 -7.95
N GLU A 53 16.81 -3.74 -8.77
CA GLU A 53 17.18 -4.46 -10.00
C GLU A 53 16.47 -4.01 -11.30
N MET A 54 15.90 -2.80 -11.34
CA MET A 54 15.48 -2.20 -12.61
C MET A 54 16.50 -1.14 -13.06
N THR A 55 16.89 -1.17 -14.34
CA THR A 55 17.77 -0.19 -15.01
C THR A 55 17.06 1.16 -15.24
N VAL A 56 16.25 1.59 -14.29
CA VAL A 56 15.48 2.83 -14.36
C VAL A 56 16.24 3.87 -13.56
N HIS A 57 16.63 4.95 -14.23
CA HIS A 57 17.11 6.16 -13.57
C HIS A 57 15.89 6.95 -13.06
N PRO A 58 15.67 7.04 -11.74
CA PRO A 58 14.49 7.69 -11.17
C PRO A 58 14.60 9.22 -11.14
N ASP A 59 15.38 9.83 -12.03
CA ASP A 59 15.54 11.29 -12.01
C ASP A 59 14.21 12.00 -12.26
N HIS A 60 14.02 13.16 -11.63
CA HIS A 60 12.80 13.95 -11.70
C HIS A 60 11.52 13.11 -11.47
N SER A 61 11.47 12.35 -10.36
CA SER A 61 10.40 11.36 -10.09
C SER A 61 9.77 11.45 -8.70
N ILE A 62 8.49 11.10 -8.62
CA ILE A 62 7.76 10.78 -7.38
C ILE A 62 7.79 9.26 -7.18
N ILE A 63 8.32 8.82 -6.03
CA ILE A 63 8.62 7.40 -5.77
C ILE A 63 7.87 6.93 -4.53
N PHE A 64 7.01 5.92 -4.69
CA PHE A 64 6.32 5.29 -3.57
C PHE A 64 7.20 4.22 -2.90
N ILE A 65 7.46 4.41 -1.61
CA ILE A 65 8.24 3.52 -0.78
C ILE A 65 7.35 2.38 -0.29
N HIS A 66 7.64 1.16 -0.76
CA HIS A 66 6.86 -0.03 -0.46
C HIS A 66 7.50 -0.94 0.59
N ASN A 67 8.82 -0.86 0.80
CA ASN A 67 9.50 -1.62 1.85
C ASN A 67 9.73 -0.79 3.10
N ASN A 68 8.77 -0.84 4.01
CA ASN A 68 8.87 -0.14 5.29
C ASN A 68 9.72 -0.87 6.34
N ARG A 69 10.10 -2.13 6.10
CA ARG A 69 10.89 -2.93 7.06
C ARG A 69 12.38 -2.65 6.94
N ASN A 70 12.88 -2.54 5.72
CA ASN A 70 14.28 -2.25 5.41
C ASN A 70 14.35 -1.00 4.50
N PRO A 71 14.15 0.21 5.04
CA PRO A 71 14.19 1.44 4.25
C PRO A 71 15.56 1.68 3.59
N ASN A 72 16.64 1.14 4.15
CA ASN A 72 18.00 1.23 3.60
C ASN A 72 18.15 0.64 2.19
N TYR A 73 17.21 -0.19 1.73
CA TYR A 73 17.18 -0.61 0.31
C TYR A 73 16.99 0.54 -0.68
N TYR A 74 16.64 1.73 -0.19
CA TYR A 74 16.50 2.95 -0.96
C TYR A 74 17.70 3.90 -0.81
N GLU A 75 18.80 3.47 -0.18
CA GLU A 75 20.02 4.29 0.00
C GLU A 75 20.55 4.85 -1.32
N TYR A 76 20.48 4.08 -2.41
CA TYR A 76 20.91 4.53 -3.75
C TYR A 76 20.14 5.75 -4.28
N LEU A 77 18.96 6.07 -3.72
CA LEU A 77 18.20 7.26 -4.11
C LEU A 77 18.85 8.57 -3.64
N ARG A 78 19.82 8.49 -2.70
CA ARG A 78 20.62 9.66 -2.26
C ARG A 78 21.34 10.37 -3.41
N ASP A 79 21.64 9.65 -4.48
CA ASP A 79 22.38 10.18 -5.63
C ASP A 79 21.47 11.00 -6.57
N TYR A 80 20.15 10.99 -6.33
CA TYR A 80 19.14 11.65 -7.15
C TYR A 80 18.49 12.82 -6.38
N LYS A 81 18.99 14.03 -6.62
CA LYS A 81 18.58 15.26 -5.90
C LYS A 81 17.17 15.75 -6.24
N ASP A 82 16.59 15.26 -7.33
CA ASP A 82 15.26 15.68 -7.78
C ASP A 82 14.21 14.55 -7.72
N CYS A 83 14.32 13.71 -6.68
CA CYS A 83 13.30 12.73 -6.33
C CYS A 83 12.43 13.23 -5.17
N VAL A 84 11.14 12.91 -5.20
CA VAL A 84 10.23 13.04 -4.06
C VAL A 84 9.85 11.65 -3.57
N LEU A 85 10.10 11.35 -2.30
CA LEU A 85 9.82 10.02 -1.71
C LEU A 85 8.51 10.03 -0.94
N ILE A 86 7.59 9.15 -1.32
CA ILE A 86 6.28 8.99 -0.67
C ILE A 86 6.31 7.80 0.27
N CYS A 87 6.14 8.05 1.56
CA CYS A 87 6.24 7.06 2.61
C CYS A 87 4.88 6.74 3.24
N GLY A 88 4.54 5.45 3.33
CA GLY A 88 3.27 4.99 3.90
C GLY A 88 3.24 4.91 5.43
N LEU A 89 4.40 4.96 6.10
CA LEU A 89 4.54 4.94 7.56
C LEU A 89 5.40 6.11 8.04
N PRO A 90 5.07 6.75 9.18
CA PRO A 90 5.86 7.86 9.74
C PRO A 90 7.31 7.47 10.00
N GLN A 91 7.55 6.31 10.62
CA GLN A 91 8.91 5.83 10.95
C GLN A 91 9.77 5.61 9.70
N THR A 92 9.13 5.19 8.59
CA THR A 92 9.83 5.06 7.30
C THR A 92 10.19 6.43 6.73
N ALA A 93 9.31 7.42 6.86
CA ALA A 93 9.62 8.79 6.46
C ALA A 93 10.80 9.35 7.26
N GLU A 94 10.80 9.20 8.58
CA GLU A 94 11.90 9.61 9.47
C GLU A 94 13.23 8.95 9.08
N ASN A 95 13.25 7.63 8.90
CA ASN A 95 14.46 6.90 8.50
C ASN A 95 15.00 7.31 7.12
N LEU A 96 14.13 7.75 6.22
CA LEU A 96 14.57 8.17 4.89
C LEU A 96 15.02 9.63 4.85
N ARG A 97 14.69 10.46 5.87
CA ARG A 97 15.15 11.86 5.95
C ARG A 97 16.66 12.01 6.01
N PHE A 98 17.38 10.96 6.40
CA PHE A 98 18.84 10.91 6.31
C PHE A 98 19.36 10.91 4.86
N PHE A 99 18.53 10.56 3.87
CA PHE A 99 18.93 10.40 2.46
C PHE A 99 18.30 11.42 1.52
N SER A 100 17.18 12.03 1.92
CA SER A 100 16.47 13.02 1.11
C SER A 100 15.70 13.99 2.01
N ASP A 101 15.72 15.26 1.63
CA ASP A 101 14.90 16.33 2.20
C ASP A 101 13.46 16.33 1.64
N LYS A 102 13.28 15.86 0.40
CA LYS A 102 12.00 15.79 -0.33
C LYS A 102 11.19 14.54 0.02
N ILE A 103 10.70 14.47 1.26
CA ILE A 103 9.93 13.31 1.77
C ILE A 103 8.54 13.72 2.20
N ILE A 104 7.54 13.01 1.66
CA ILE A 104 6.14 13.17 2.00
C ILE A 104 5.66 11.93 2.73
N TYR A 105 5.15 12.11 3.95
CA TYR A 105 4.34 11.08 4.60
C TYR A 105 2.92 11.12 4.04
N LEU A 106 2.52 10.04 3.35
CA LEU A 106 1.17 9.86 2.86
C LEU A 106 0.61 8.56 3.43
N PRO A 107 -0.33 8.62 4.38
CA PRO A 107 -0.98 7.43 4.91
C PRO A 107 -1.58 6.57 3.79
N LEU A 108 -1.59 5.26 4.01
CA LEU A 108 -2.19 4.33 3.06
C LEU A 108 -3.67 4.67 2.81
N SER A 109 -4.03 4.84 1.54
CA SER A 109 -5.40 5.15 1.10
C SER A 109 -6.05 4.00 0.33
N ILE A 110 -7.37 4.02 0.26
CA ILE A 110 -8.19 3.07 -0.51
C ILE A 110 -9.34 3.81 -1.24
N ASP A 111 -9.90 3.19 -2.27
CA ASP A 111 -11.17 3.65 -2.88
C ASP A 111 -12.34 3.22 -1.99
N VAL A 112 -12.74 4.11 -1.07
CA VAL A 112 -13.75 3.79 -0.04
C VAL A 112 -15.08 3.43 -0.70
N LYS A 113 -15.52 4.26 -1.66
CA LYS A 113 -16.79 4.04 -2.37
C LYS A 113 -16.81 2.74 -3.17
N ALA A 114 -15.70 2.32 -3.76
CA ALA A 114 -15.63 1.03 -4.44
C ALA A 114 -15.70 -0.15 -3.47
N VAL A 115 -15.08 -0.03 -2.29
CA VAL A 115 -15.08 -1.08 -1.26
C VAL A 115 -16.45 -1.19 -0.58
N GLU A 116 -17.09 -0.06 -0.25
CA GLU A 116 -18.39 -0.02 0.42
C GLU A 116 -19.49 -0.78 -0.33
N ARG A 117 -19.42 -0.85 -1.66
CA ARG A 117 -20.39 -1.60 -2.49
C ARG A 117 -20.46 -3.09 -2.18
N TYR A 118 -19.44 -3.64 -1.54
CA TYR A 118 -19.39 -5.05 -1.13
C TYR A 118 -19.85 -5.27 0.32
N ARG A 119 -20.11 -4.19 1.07
CA ARG A 119 -20.60 -4.26 2.45
C ARG A 119 -21.96 -4.95 2.47
N VAL A 120 -22.13 -5.88 3.40
CA VAL A 120 -23.39 -6.58 3.63
C VAL A 120 -24.02 -6.10 4.94
N LYS A 121 -25.35 -6.11 5.00
CA LYS A 121 -26.10 -5.69 6.19
C LYS A 121 -25.87 -6.64 7.38
N THR A 122 -25.82 -7.94 7.12
CA THR A 122 -25.68 -8.98 8.14
C THR A 122 -24.43 -9.82 7.88
N LYS A 123 -23.58 -9.94 8.90
CA LYS A 123 -22.40 -10.82 8.89
C LYS A 123 -22.82 -12.25 9.21
N THR A 124 -22.39 -13.21 8.41
CA THR A 124 -22.77 -14.63 8.53
C THR A 124 -21.64 -15.52 9.01
N LYS A 125 -20.41 -14.99 9.12
CA LYS A 125 -19.24 -15.72 9.58
C LYS A 125 -18.56 -14.95 10.72
N GLU A 126 -17.91 -15.67 11.63
CA GLU A 126 -17.30 -15.05 12.81
C GLU A 126 -15.96 -14.40 12.48
N ILE A 127 -14.95 -15.20 12.11
CA ILE A 127 -13.56 -14.74 12.01
C ILE A 127 -12.84 -15.36 10.81
N ALA A 128 -11.97 -14.58 10.17
CA ALA A 128 -11.05 -15.04 9.12
C ALA A 128 -9.72 -14.28 9.17
N TYR A 129 -8.71 -14.85 8.53
CA TYR A 129 -7.51 -14.13 8.13
C TYR A 129 -7.65 -13.66 6.68
N ALA A 130 -7.26 -12.42 6.40
CA ALA A 130 -7.21 -11.88 5.05
C ALA A 130 -5.85 -11.21 4.80
N GLY A 131 -5.11 -11.72 3.83
CA GLY A 131 -3.76 -11.24 3.54
C GLY A 131 -2.94 -12.24 2.75
N ARG A 132 -1.62 -12.00 2.62
CA ARG A 132 -0.71 -12.94 1.96
C ARG A 132 -0.45 -14.14 2.88
N ARG A 133 -0.48 -15.37 2.35
CA ARG A 133 -0.14 -16.58 3.13
C ARG A 133 1.28 -16.56 3.71
N SER A 134 2.28 -16.12 2.94
CA SER A 134 3.66 -16.03 3.44
C SER A 134 3.84 -15.08 4.62
N LYS A 135 3.00 -14.03 4.72
CA LYS A 135 2.96 -13.18 5.90
C LYS A 135 2.46 -13.94 7.12
N LEU A 136 1.43 -14.79 6.96
CA LEU A 136 0.87 -15.62 8.04
C LEU A 136 1.94 -16.54 8.65
N GLU A 137 2.73 -17.19 7.80
CA GLU A 137 3.81 -18.10 8.20
C GLU A 137 4.91 -17.35 9.00
N TYR A 138 5.23 -16.11 8.60
CA TYR A 138 6.19 -15.27 9.32
C TYR A 138 5.69 -14.75 10.67
N MET A 139 4.38 -14.83 10.95
CA MET A 139 3.77 -14.31 12.17
C MET A 139 3.67 -15.34 13.30
N ASN A 140 4.41 -16.46 13.24
CA ASN A 140 4.58 -17.45 14.31
C ASN A 140 3.25 -17.90 14.97
N ASN A 141 2.22 -18.23 14.18
CA ASN A 141 0.92 -18.74 14.68
C ASN A 141 0.09 -17.75 15.51
N ARG A 142 0.28 -16.43 15.35
CA ARG A 142 -0.60 -15.42 16.01
C ARG A 142 -2.05 -15.43 15.53
N VAL A 143 -2.34 -16.13 14.44
CA VAL A 143 -3.70 -16.43 13.99
C VAL A 143 -3.97 -17.90 14.32
N PRO A 144 -5.09 -18.23 14.98
CA PRO A 144 -5.45 -19.63 15.26
C PRO A 144 -5.53 -20.47 13.99
N LYS A 145 -5.06 -21.73 14.05
CA LYS A 145 -4.89 -22.62 12.89
C LYS A 145 -6.20 -23.00 12.18
N ASP A 146 -7.30 -22.94 12.91
CA ASP A 146 -8.66 -23.25 12.48
C ASP A 146 -9.37 -22.07 11.79
N VAL A 147 -8.77 -20.87 11.83
CA VAL A 147 -9.35 -19.68 11.20
C VAL A 147 -9.25 -19.77 9.67
N PRO A 148 -10.35 -19.61 8.91
CA PRO A 148 -10.32 -19.60 7.45
C PRO A 148 -9.35 -18.56 6.86
N ILE A 149 -8.59 -18.96 5.84
CA ILE A 149 -7.59 -18.12 5.16
C ILE A 149 -8.16 -17.58 3.84
N LEU A 150 -8.30 -16.26 3.75
CA LEU A 150 -8.68 -15.52 2.54
C LEU A 150 -7.42 -14.95 1.88
N SER A 151 -6.74 -15.76 1.06
CA SER A 151 -5.49 -15.39 0.37
C SER A 151 -5.54 -15.80 -1.11
N GLY A 152 -4.74 -15.12 -1.95
CA GLY A 152 -4.46 -15.54 -3.32
C GLY A 152 -5.64 -15.42 -4.30
N MET A 153 -6.66 -14.62 -3.98
CA MET A 153 -7.84 -14.46 -4.81
C MET A 153 -7.96 -13.03 -5.39
N PRO A 154 -8.71 -12.85 -6.51
CA PRO A 154 -8.98 -11.53 -7.05
C PRO A 154 -9.63 -10.60 -6.03
N GLN A 155 -9.35 -9.30 -6.10
CA GLN A 155 -9.80 -8.32 -5.10
C GLN A 155 -11.32 -8.31 -4.92
N THR A 156 -12.09 -8.38 -6.01
CA THR A 156 -13.55 -8.38 -5.94
C THR A 156 -14.10 -9.61 -5.21
N LYS A 157 -13.48 -10.80 -5.41
CA LYS A 157 -13.81 -12.02 -4.68
C LYS A 157 -13.39 -11.92 -3.21
N LEU A 158 -12.20 -11.37 -2.96
CA LEU A 158 -11.70 -11.13 -1.59
C LEU A 158 -12.66 -10.24 -0.80
N LEU A 159 -13.07 -9.10 -1.36
CA LEU A 159 -13.99 -8.16 -0.70
C LEU A 159 -15.36 -8.79 -0.44
N ARG A 160 -15.91 -9.56 -1.39
CA ARG A 160 -17.17 -10.30 -1.22
C ARG A 160 -17.11 -11.37 -0.14
N GLU A 161 -15.99 -12.08 -0.01
CA GLU A 161 -15.84 -13.09 1.05
C GLU A 161 -15.57 -12.44 2.40
N MET A 162 -14.67 -11.45 2.46
CA MET A 162 -14.36 -10.72 3.69
C MET A 162 -15.60 -10.05 4.28
N SER A 163 -16.49 -9.51 3.44
CA SER A 163 -17.67 -8.79 3.93
C SER A 163 -18.61 -9.66 4.74
N LYS A 164 -18.56 -11.00 4.59
CA LYS A 164 -19.36 -11.95 5.37
C LYS A 164 -18.90 -12.11 6.82
N TYR A 165 -17.67 -11.74 7.15
CA TYR A 165 -17.08 -11.96 8.48
C TYR A 165 -17.28 -10.78 9.43
N LYS A 166 -17.48 -11.06 10.72
CA LYS A 166 -17.51 -10.05 11.79
C LYS A 166 -16.12 -9.53 12.10
N LYS A 167 -15.13 -10.43 12.24
CA LYS A 167 -13.75 -10.11 12.62
C LYS A 167 -12.77 -10.57 11.54
N ILE A 168 -11.74 -9.77 11.29
CA ILE A 168 -10.69 -10.09 10.31
C ILE A 168 -9.31 -9.82 10.92
N TYR A 169 -8.43 -10.83 10.91
CA TYR A 169 -7.00 -10.62 11.04
C TYR A 169 -6.46 -10.08 9.70
N ALA A 170 -6.05 -8.82 9.67
CA ALA A 170 -5.48 -8.18 8.49
C ALA A 170 -4.57 -7.01 8.86
N SER A 171 -3.68 -6.62 7.94
CA SER A 171 -2.75 -5.50 8.09
C SER A 171 -2.73 -4.63 6.84
N GLY A 172 -2.26 -3.39 6.98
CA GLY A 172 -2.13 -2.43 5.90
C GLY A 172 -3.43 -2.29 5.09
N ARG A 173 -3.35 -2.48 3.78
CA ARG A 173 -4.46 -2.21 2.85
C ARG A 173 -5.68 -3.09 3.12
N THR A 174 -5.45 -4.38 3.34
CA THR A 174 -6.54 -5.35 3.55
C THR A 174 -7.32 -5.03 4.81
N ALA A 175 -6.67 -4.46 5.82
CA ALA A 175 -7.36 -4.03 7.02
C ALA A 175 -8.19 -2.76 6.83
N LEU A 176 -7.70 -1.75 6.09
CA LEU A 176 -8.52 -0.59 5.75
C LEU A 176 -9.78 -1.01 5.00
N GLN A 177 -9.64 -1.96 4.08
CA GLN A 177 -10.78 -2.53 3.36
C GLN A 177 -11.74 -3.27 4.30
N ALA A 178 -11.23 -4.09 5.23
CA ALA A 178 -12.04 -4.77 6.23
C ALA A 178 -12.85 -3.79 7.10
N LYS A 179 -12.24 -2.68 7.53
CA LYS A 179 -12.92 -1.60 8.26
C LYS A 179 -14.08 -1.01 7.46
N VAL A 180 -13.85 -0.67 6.20
CA VAL A 180 -14.90 -0.11 5.33
C VAL A 180 -16.04 -1.11 5.10
N LEU A 181 -15.73 -2.41 5.03
CA LEU A 181 -16.74 -3.47 4.97
C LEU A 181 -17.49 -3.67 6.30
N GLY A 182 -17.15 -2.93 7.36
CA GLY A 182 -17.75 -3.04 8.69
C GLY A 182 -17.29 -4.26 9.48
N CYS A 183 -16.07 -4.75 9.24
CA CYS A 183 -15.46 -5.79 10.05
C CYS A 183 -14.62 -5.17 11.18
N GLU A 184 -14.59 -5.82 12.34
CA GLU A 184 -13.60 -5.54 13.38
C GLU A 184 -12.23 -6.06 12.92
N VAL A 185 -11.23 -5.18 12.90
CA VAL A 185 -9.86 -5.56 12.50
C VAL A 185 -9.05 -5.95 13.72
N LEU A 186 -8.64 -7.21 13.74
CA LEU A 186 -7.80 -7.76 14.78
C LEU A 186 -6.32 -7.52 14.45
N PRO A 187 -5.53 -6.97 15.39
CA PRO A 187 -4.09 -6.83 15.23
C PRO A 187 -3.44 -8.20 15.21
N HIS A 188 -2.35 -8.33 14.46
CA HIS A 188 -1.57 -9.58 14.41
C HIS A 188 -0.09 -9.35 14.03
N GLU A 189 0.25 -8.22 13.39
CA GLU A 189 1.62 -7.73 13.26
C GLU A 189 1.95 -6.77 14.43
N THR A 190 3.04 -7.03 15.18
CA THR A 190 3.49 -6.16 16.30
C THR A 190 4.06 -4.82 15.83
N ASN A 191 4.58 -4.78 14.60
CA ASN A 191 5.23 -3.60 14.02
C ASN A 191 4.22 -2.67 13.32
N PHE A 192 2.93 -3.00 13.39
CA PHE A 192 1.87 -2.18 12.82
C PHE A 192 1.10 -1.59 14.01
N PRO A 193 0.95 -0.25 14.09
CA PRO A 193 0.31 0.39 15.23
C PRO A 193 -1.11 -0.15 15.39
N ASP A 194 -1.61 -0.15 16.62
CA ASP A 194 -2.96 -0.59 16.97
C ASP A 194 -3.99 -0.18 15.90
N SER A 195 -4.74 -1.18 15.41
CA SER A 195 -5.65 -1.03 14.28
C SER A 195 -6.68 0.06 14.51
N ARG A 196 -6.98 0.43 15.77
CA ARG A 196 -7.88 1.54 16.13
C ARG A 196 -7.39 2.91 15.63
N PHE A 197 -6.09 3.10 15.46
CA PHE A 197 -5.51 4.37 14.98
C PHE A 197 -5.44 4.47 13.45
N TRP A 198 -5.85 3.43 12.71
CA TRP A 198 -5.82 3.49 11.24
C TRP A 198 -7.00 4.30 10.73
N LYS A 199 -6.75 5.58 10.46
CA LYS A 199 -7.68 6.45 9.73
C LYS A 199 -7.88 5.87 8.32
N VAL A 200 -9.13 5.63 7.94
CA VAL A 200 -9.47 5.33 6.54
C VAL A 200 -9.34 6.63 5.77
N LEU A 201 -8.41 6.67 4.81
CA LEU A 201 -8.18 7.80 3.93
C LEU A 201 -8.67 7.44 2.52
N ASP A 202 -9.53 8.27 1.93
CA ASP A 202 -9.96 8.07 0.56
C ASP A 202 -8.86 8.50 -0.43
N ASN A 203 -8.77 7.83 -1.58
CA ASN A 203 -7.78 8.17 -2.61
C ASN A 203 -7.87 9.63 -3.09
N LYS A 204 -9.06 10.25 -3.11
CA LYS A 204 -9.20 11.67 -3.47
C LYS A 204 -8.59 12.60 -2.42
N GLU A 205 -8.80 12.30 -1.15
CA GLU A 205 -8.19 13.04 -0.04
C GLU A 205 -6.67 12.87 -0.05
N ALA A 206 -6.19 11.65 -0.32
CA ALA A 206 -4.78 11.36 -0.46
C ALA A 206 -4.14 12.18 -1.61
N ALA A 207 -4.83 12.33 -2.74
CA ALA A 207 -4.35 13.16 -3.85
C ALA A 207 -4.26 14.65 -3.46
N GLN A 208 -5.23 15.16 -2.70
CA GLN A 208 -5.20 16.56 -2.22
C GLN A 208 -4.06 16.81 -1.23
N ILE A 209 -3.83 15.88 -0.29
CA ILE A 209 -2.69 15.95 0.62
C ILE A 209 -1.38 15.91 -0.17
N LEU A 210 -1.27 14.97 -1.12
CA LEU A 210 -0.08 14.84 -1.95
C LEU A 210 0.20 16.11 -2.76
N GLN A 211 -0.81 16.70 -3.42
CA GLN A 211 -0.65 17.96 -4.14
C GLN A 211 -0.14 19.07 -3.22
N LYS A 212 -0.75 19.23 -2.05
CA LYS A 212 -0.38 20.28 -1.10
C LYS A 212 1.07 20.14 -0.63
N GLU A 213 1.54 18.94 -0.37
CA GLU A 213 2.92 18.71 0.08
C GLU A 213 3.92 18.85 -1.08
N LEU A 214 3.55 18.45 -2.31
CA LEU A 214 4.37 18.70 -3.50
C LEU A 214 4.53 20.20 -3.77
N ASP A 215 3.45 20.98 -3.68
CA ASP A 215 3.49 22.43 -3.90
C ASP A 215 4.46 23.13 -2.95
N LYS A 216 4.64 22.63 -1.72
CA LYS A 216 5.62 23.17 -0.76
C LYS A 216 7.04 22.85 -1.18
N ILE A 217 7.29 21.59 -1.54
CA ILE A 217 8.60 21.13 -1.99
C ILE A 217 9.05 21.90 -3.24
N ASP A 218 8.15 22.09 -4.21
CA ASP A 218 8.50 22.75 -5.47
C ASP A 218 8.64 24.28 -5.31
N LYS A 219 8.06 24.89 -4.25
CA LYS A 219 8.24 26.31 -3.92
C LYS A 219 9.47 26.61 -3.07
N GLY A 220 10.08 25.60 -2.44
CA GLY A 220 11.28 25.75 -1.62
C GLY A 220 11.04 26.32 -0.22
N ASP A 221 9.85 26.07 0.35
CA ASP A 221 9.50 26.44 1.74
C ASP A 221 10.06 25.47 2.80
#